data_AF-A0A6V8D9Q0-F1
#
_entry.id   AF-A0A6V8D9Q0-F1
#
_cell.length_a   1.000
_cell.length_b   1.000
_cell.length_c   1.000
_cell.angle_alpha   90.00
_cell.angle_beta   90.00
_cell.angle_gamma   90.00
#
_symmetry.space_group_name_H-M   'P 1'
#
loop_
_entity.id
_entity.type
_entity.pdbx_description
1 polymer ?
#
loop_
_entity_poly.entity_id
_entity_poly.type
_entity_poly.pdbx_seq_one_letter_code
_entity_poly.pdbx_strand_id
1 'polypeptide(L)'
;MKRTKAPLLEAVFERTATIMSDALERGTLAWPLPAPPLIDPDFPPMMPNAPADVTTSALSLLQADRGSFERHLDDVVDLVVPHRMSLSDDPYEVHGRWLAKRTDNIAGRIVYRLTTAWLAQALDREAPNTDRWWLAVSLLNGLA
;
A
#
# COMPACT_ATOMS: atom_id res chain seq x y z
N MET A 1 28.69 12.25 -8.05
CA MET A 1 27.63 11.41 -8.66
C MET A 1 26.59 11.17 -7.59
N LYS A 2 25.49 11.93 -7.57
CA LYS A 2 24.41 11.79 -6.57
C LYS A 2 23.83 10.39 -6.72
N ARG A 3 24.01 9.51 -5.73
CA ARG A 3 23.30 8.22 -5.71
C ARG A 3 21.88 8.53 -5.28
N THR A 4 21.02 8.62 -6.29
CA THR A 4 19.64 9.10 -6.29
C THR A 4 18.68 8.15 -5.56
N LYS A 5 17.53 8.66 -5.10
CA LYS A 5 16.39 7.93 -4.52
C LYS A 5 15.97 6.67 -5.31
N ALA A 6 16.22 6.65 -6.63
CA ALA A 6 15.73 5.65 -7.57
C ALA A 6 16.01 4.16 -7.22
N PRO A 7 17.23 3.73 -6.85
CA PRO A 7 17.47 2.31 -6.55
C PRO A 7 16.73 1.83 -5.30
N LEU A 8 16.59 2.69 -4.29
CA LEU A 8 15.79 2.38 -3.11
C LEU A 8 14.30 2.37 -3.46
N LEU A 9 13.84 3.35 -4.24
CA LEU A 9 12.46 3.45 -4.69
C LEU A 9 12.01 2.16 -5.37
N GLU A 10 12.75 1.69 -6.37
CA GLU A 10 12.42 0.45 -7.08
C GLU A 10 12.47 -0.77 -6.14
N ALA A 11 13.50 -0.87 -5.29
CA ALA A 11 13.60 -1.99 -4.35
C ALA A 11 12.43 -2.04 -3.37
N VAL A 12 11.98 -0.89 -2.85
CA VAL A 12 10.83 -0.80 -1.95
C VAL A 12 9.53 -1.04 -2.72
N PHE A 13 9.43 -0.56 -3.97
CA PHE A 13 8.25 -0.76 -4.81
C PHE A 13 7.99 -2.25 -5.08
N GLU A 14 8.99 -2.96 -5.59
CA GLU A 14 8.91 -4.40 -5.85
C GLU A 14 8.61 -5.19 -4.56
N ARG A 15 9.22 -4.79 -3.44
CA ARG A 15 8.95 -5.44 -2.16
C ARG A 15 7.54 -5.17 -1.66
N THR A 16 7.02 -3.96 -1.87
CA THR A 16 5.64 -3.58 -1.53
C THR A 16 4.65 -4.40 -2.34
N ALA A 17 4.86 -4.51 -3.66
CA ALA A 17 4.04 -5.35 -4.53
C ALA A 17 4.03 -6.81 -4.07
N THR A 18 5.19 -7.36 -3.71
CA THR A 18 5.32 -8.73 -3.18
C THR A 18 4.50 -8.91 -1.89
N ILE A 19 4.73 -8.05 -0.87
CA ILE A 19 4.01 -8.14 0.41
C ILE A 19 2.50 -7.96 0.21
N MET A 20 2.10 -7.04 -0.67
CA MET A 20 0.71 -6.80 -1.02
C MET A 20 0.08 -8.05 -1.66
N SER A 21 0.73 -8.67 -2.64
CA SER A 21 0.24 -9.91 -3.27
C SER A 21 0.05 -11.02 -2.25
N ASP A 22 1.08 -11.30 -1.45
CA ASP A 22 1.03 -12.37 -0.44
C ASP A 22 -0.08 -12.12 0.59
N ALA A 23 -0.29 -10.86 1.00
CA ALA A 23 -1.37 -10.49 1.91
C ALA A 23 -2.74 -10.67 1.26
N LEU A 24 -2.92 -10.25 0.01
CA LEU A 24 -4.20 -10.40 -0.70
C LEU A 24 -4.57 -11.88 -0.89
N GLU A 25 -3.59 -12.72 -1.24
CA GLU A 25 -3.81 -14.18 -1.37
C GLU A 25 -4.24 -14.79 -0.04
N ARG A 26 -3.59 -14.45 1.07
CA ARG A 26 -4.01 -14.91 2.41
C ARG A 26 -5.38 -14.38 2.81
N GLY A 27 -5.62 -13.10 2.58
CA GLY A 27 -6.83 -12.40 3.02
C GLY A 27 -8.10 -12.78 2.26
N THR A 28 -7.94 -13.44 1.12
CA THR A 28 -9.04 -13.97 0.30
C THR A 28 -9.27 -15.47 0.46
N LEU A 29 -8.56 -16.15 1.38
CA LEU A 29 -8.80 -17.57 1.70
C LEU A 29 -10.21 -17.81 2.25
N ALA A 30 -10.74 -16.87 3.03
CA ALA A 30 -12.11 -16.89 3.53
C ALA A 30 -13.05 -16.18 2.54
N TRP A 31 -13.26 -16.80 1.38
CA TRP A 31 -14.17 -16.30 0.33
C TRP A 31 -15.61 -16.79 0.55
N PRO A 32 -16.66 -15.99 0.29
CA PRO A 32 -16.64 -14.63 -0.24
C PRO A 32 -16.32 -13.56 0.80
N LEU A 33 -15.79 -12.42 0.34
CA LEU A 33 -15.56 -11.25 1.19
C LEU A 33 -16.89 -10.65 1.70
N PRO A 34 -16.92 -10.03 2.89
CA PRO A 34 -18.11 -9.38 3.42
C PRO A 34 -18.53 -8.20 2.54
N ALA A 35 -19.84 -7.97 2.41
CA ALA A 35 -20.37 -6.84 1.63
C ALA A 35 -19.93 -5.48 2.21
N PRO A 36 -19.77 -4.44 1.35
CA PRO A 36 -19.43 -3.10 1.81
C PRO A 36 -20.54 -2.53 2.71
N PRO A 37 -20.19 -1.88 3.84
CA PRO A 37 -21.18 -1.35 4.78
C PRO A 37 -21.81 -0.04 4.30
N LEU A 38 -21.12 0.71 3.43
CA LEU A 38 -21.62 1.92 2.79
C LEU A 38 -21.68 1.70 1.29
N ILE A 39 -22.78 2.12 0.67
CA ILE A 39 -23.06 1.95 -0.75
C ILE A 39 -23.66 3.25 -1.26
N ASP A 40 -23.15 3.73 -2.39
CA ASP A 40 -23.80 4.77 -3.17
C ASP A 40 -24.90 4.11 -4.03
N PRO A 41 -26.19 4.51 -3.90
CA PRO A 41 -27.27 3.95 -4.70
C PRO A 41 -27.08 4.10 -6.22
N ASP A 42 -26.37 5.16 -6.65
CA ASP A 42 -26.10 5.42 -8.06
C ASP A 42 -24.95 4.55 -8.60
N PHE A 43 -24.11 4.01 -7.71
CA PHE A 43 -22.97 3.15 -8.03
C PHE A 43 -23.04 1.83 -7.21
N PRO A 44 -23.89 0.88 -7.61
CA PRO A 44 -24.05 -0.37 -6.88
C PRO A 44 -22.74 -1.18 -6.84
N PRO A 45 -22.43 -1.88 -5.73
CA PRO A 45 -21.19 -2.61 -5.59
C PRO A 45 -21.10 -3.75 -6.59
N MET A 46 -19.99 -3.80 -7.34
CA MET A 46 -19.62 -4.95 -8.15
C MET A 46 -18.72 -5.86 -7.31
N MET A 47 -19.23 -7.04 -6.99
CA MET A 47 -18.42 -8.05 -6.31
C MET A 47 -17.37 -8.62 -7.28
N PRO A 48 -16.10 -8.78 -6.88
CA PRO A 48 -15.12 -9.46 -7.71
C PRO A 48 -15.54 -10.92 -7.96
N ASN A 49 -15.25 -11.47 -9.13
CA ASN A 49 -15.72 -12.82 -9.49
C ASN A 49 -14.87 -13.90 -8.83
N ALA A 50 -13.58 -13.61 -8.62
CA ALA A 50 -12.64 -14.51 -7.98
C ALA A 50 -11.61 -13.76 -7.12
N PRO A 51 -10.98 -14.43 -6.13
CA PRO A 51 -9.85 -13.88 -5.37
C PRO A 51 -8.75 -13.23 -6.22
N ALA A 52 -8.43 -13.84 -7.37
CA ALA A 52 -7.39 -13.36 -8.27
C ALA A 52 -7.70 -11.96 -8.87
N ASP A 53 -8.98 -11.60 -9.00
CA ASP A 53 -9.40 -10.28 -9.49
C ASP A 53 -9.00 -9.18 -8.51
N VAL A 54 -9.08 -9.46 -7.20
CA VAL A 54 -8.69 -8.53 -6.13
C VAL A 54 -7.19 -8.28 -6.17
N THR A 55 -6.39 -9.36 -6.25
CA THR A 55 -4.92 -9.26 -6.35
C THR A 55 -4.51 -8.47 -7.58
N THR A 56 -5.08 -8.80 -8.74
CA THR A 56 -4.79 -8.10 -10.00
C THR A 56 -5.13 -6.61 -9.89
N SER A 57 -6.32 -6.28 -9.38
CA SER A 57 -6.78 -4.90 -9.24
C SER A 57 -5.88 -4.08 -8.32
N ALA A 58 -5.49 -4.63 -7.16
CA ALA A 58 -4.62 -3.95 -6.21
C ALA A 58 -3.24 -3.66 -6.81
N LEU A 59 -2.63 -4.64 -7.48
CA LEU A 59 -1.31 -4.47 -8.11
C LEU A 59 -1.38 -3.50 -9.31
N SER A 60 -2.45 -3.54 -10.10
CA SER A 60 -2.68 -2.55 -11.16
C SER A 60 -2.80 -1.13 -10.61
N LEU A 61 -3.48 -0.96 -9.47
CA LEU A 61 -3.61 0.35 -8.81
C LEU A 61 -2.28 0.83 -8.23
N LEU A 62 -1.50 -0.05 -7.62
CA LEU A 62 -0.15 0.28 -7.13
C LEU A 62 0.75 0.75 -8.29
N GLN A 63 0.68 0.07 -9.43
CA GLN A 63 1.45 0.44 -10.64
C GLN A 63 0.95 1.74 -11.28
N ALA A 64 -0.37 1.96 -11.31
CA ALA A 64 -0.96 3.16 -11.90
C ALA A 64 -0.65 4.43 -11.09
N ASP A 65 -0.51 4.31 -9.76
CA ASP A 65 -0.29 5.45 -8.86
C ASP A 65 1.12 5.46 -8.24
N ARG A 66 2.16 5.42 -9.08
CA ARG A 66 3.56 5.54 -8.63
C ARG A 66 3.82 6.85 -7.85
N GLY A 67 3.12 7.92 -8.21
CA GLY A 67 3.26 9.21 -7.53
C GLY A 67 2.81 9.16 -6.06
N SER A 68 1.70 8.49 -5.75
CA SER A 68 1.28 8.29 -4.35
C SER A 68 2.21 7.34 -3.60
N PHE A 69 2.70 6.28 -4.27
CA PHE A 69 3.71 5.41 -3.69
C PHE A 69 4.98 6.16 -3.29
N GLU A 70 5.50 7.04 -4.16
CA GLU A 70 6.68 7.86 -3.87
C GLU A 70 6.49 8.77 -2.65
N ARG A 71 5.30 9.37 -2.49
CA ARG A 71 4.97 10.17 -1.30
C ARG A 71 4.90 9.32 -0.04
N HIS A 72 4.30 8.13 -0.12
CA HIS A 72 4.29 7.20 1.02
C HIS A 72 5.70 6.74 1.40
N LEU A 73 6.59 6.57 0.43
CA LEU A 73 7.99 6.28 0.71
C LEU A 73 8.64 7.44 1.46
N ASP A 74 8.47 8.68 1.01
CA ASP A 74 9.02 9.86 1.70
C ASP A 74 8.51 9.97 3.14
N ASP A 75 7.19 9.88 3.35
CA ASP A 75 6.56 9.90 4.68
C ASP A 75 7.10 8.80 5.60
N VAL A 76 7.31 7.59 5.08
CA VAL A 76 7.79 6.45 5.86
C VAL A 76 9.27 6.61 6.16
N VAL A 77 10.08 7.10 5.22
CA VAL A 77 11.51 7.39 5.41
C VAL A 77 11.68 8.41 6.54
N ASP A 78 10.94 9.50 6.50
CA ASP A 78 10.96 10.53 7.55
C ASP A 78 10.57 9.96 8.93
N LEU A 79 9.63 9.01 8.97
CA LEU A 79 9.21 8.34 10.21
C LEU A 79 10.25 7.35 10.75
N VAL A 80 10.95 6.61 9.88
CA VAL A 80 11.86 5.54 10.31
C VAL A 80 13.29 6.02 10.55
N VAL A 81 13.73 7.09 9.88
CA VAL A 81 15.07 7.65 10.06
C VAL A 81 15.18 8.23 11.48
N PRO A 82 16.11 7.75 12.31
CA PRO A 82 16.26 8.24 13.67
C PRO A 82 16.57 9.75 13.69
N HIS A 83 16.02 10.46 14.68
CA HIS A 83 16.24 11.92 14.79
C HIS A 83 17.73 12.32 14.81
N ARG A 84 18.61 11.50 15.40
CA ARG A 84 20.07 11.73 15.41
C ARG A 84 20.74 11.58 14.04
N MET A 85 20.05 10.95 13.09
CA MET A 85 20.45 10.78 11.69
C MET A 85 19.78 11.82 10.77
N SER A 86 18.78 12.56 11.27
CA SER A 86 17.98 13.55 10.53
C SER A 86 18.63 14.93 10.39
N LEU A 87 19.94 15.07 10.64
CA LEU A 87 20.65 16.32 10.42
C LEU A 87 20.60 16.67 8.93
N SER A 88 19.88 17.76 8.58
CA SER A 88 19.78 18.59 7.34
C SER A 88 20.06 18.02 5.93
N ASP A 89 20.54 16.80 5.81
CA ASP A 89 21.01 16.16 4.59
C ASP A 89 19.93 15.24 4.04
N ASP A 90 19.94 15.05 2.72
CA ASP A 90 19.00 14.15 2.04
C ASP A 90 19.18 12.71 2.59
N PRO A 91 18.14 12.12 3.22
CA PRO A 91 18.23 10.78 3.80
C PRO A 91 18.52 9.70 2.77
N TYR A 92 18.15 9.92 1.50
CA TYR A 92 18.45 8.99 0.41
C TYR A 92 19.94 8.99 0.06
N GLU A 93 20.61 10.14 0.18
CA GLU A 93 22.04 10.26 -0.10
C GLU A 93 22.88 9.75 1.09
N VAL A 94 22.54 10.16 2.31
CA VAL A 94 23.36 9.86 3.50
C VAL A 94 23.07 8.45 4.05
N HIS A 95 21.80 8.06 4.07
CA HIS A 95 21.34 6.83 4.73
C HIS A 95 20.91 5.74 3.75
N GLY A 96 21.18 5.87 2.45
CA GLY A 96 20.72 4.92 1.42
C GLY A 96 21.04 3.45 1.73
N ARG A 97 22.24 3.12 2.23
CA ARG A 97 22.58 1.75 2.66
C ARG A 97 21.82 1.29 3.90
N TRP A 98 21.54 2.20 4.82
CA TRP A 98 20.79 1.91 6.04
C TRP A 98 19.30 1.70 5.73
N LEU A 99 18.76 2.47 4.79
CA LEU A 99 17.41 2.34 4.26
C LEU A 99 17.24 1.05 3.45
N ALA A 100 18.21 0.69 2.60
CA ALA A 100 18.19 -0.54 1.82
C ALA A 100 18.16 -1.81 2.69
N LYS A 101 18.75 -1.77 3.91
CA LYS A 101 18.65 -2.88 4.88
C LYS A 101 17.27 -2.97 5.56
N ARG A 102 16.39 -2.01 5.31
CA ARG A 102 15.06 -1.87 5.93
C ARG A 102 13.94 -1.87 4.91
N THR A 103 14.23 -2.22 3.65
CA THR A 103 13.25 -2.33 2.56
C THR A 103 11.99 -3.07 2.99
N ASP A 104 12.13 -4.20 3.68
CA ASP A 104 10.98 -4.98 4.19
C ASP A 104 10.13 -4.20 5.20
N ASN A 105 10.75 -3.50 6.15
CA ASN A 105 10.02 -2.70 7.14
C ASN A 105 9.33 -1.50 6.49
N ILE A 106 10.02 -0.83 5.57
CA ILE A 106 9.50 0.33 4.84
C ILE A 106 8.31 -0.11 3.97
N ALA A 107 8.49 -1.16 3.16
CA ALA A 107 7.45 -1.72 2.30
C ALA A 107 6.22 -2.15 3.11
N GLY A 108 6.41 -2.87 4.22
CA GLY A 108 5.30 -3.27 5.09
C GLY A 108 4.51 -2.08 5.65
N ARG A 109 5.20 -1.00 6.04
CA ARG A 109 4.54 0.25 6.48
C ARG A 109 3.76 0.92 5.34
N ILE A 110 4.28 0.87 4.10
CA ILE A 110 3.57 1.38 2.93
C ILE A 110 2.32 0.56 2.65
N VAL A 111 2.39 -0.78 2.69
CA VAL A 111 1.20 -1.65 2.52
C VAL A 111 0.13 -1.32 3.57
N TYR A 112 0.51 -1.11 4.84
CA TYR A 112 -0.43 -0.69 5.89
C TYR A 112 -1.07 0.69 5.60
N ARG A 113 -0.28 1.66 5.13
CA ARG A 113 -0.79 2.98 4.73
C ARG A 113 -1.76 2.89 3.55
N LEU A 114 -1.45 2.09 2.54
CA LEU A 114 -2.36 1.85 1.41
C LEU A 114 -3.66 1.18 1.87
N THR A 115 -3.56 0.18 2.74
CA THR A 115 -4.71 -0.53 3.31
C THR A 115 -5.64 0.43 4.05
N THR A 116 -5.08 1.29 4.91
CA THR A 116 -5.87 2.27 5.68
C THR A 116 -6.45 3.38 4.81
N ALA A 117 -5.70 3.85 3.80
CA ALA A 117 -6.20 4.83 2.84
C ALA A 117 -7.36 4.29 1.99
N TRP A 118 -7.26 3.05 1.51
CA TRP A 118 -8.35 2.41 0.76
C TRP A 118 -9.55 2.10 1.65
N LEU A 119 -9.32 1.68 2.90
CA LEU A 119 -10.41 1.52 3.87
C LEU A 119 -11.14 2.84 4.12
N ALA A 120 -10.40 3.94 4.28
CA ALA A 120 -10.99 5.27 4.48
C ALA A 120 -11.85 5.70 3.29
N GLN A 121 -11.38 5.50 2.05
CA GLN A 121 -12.18 5.76 0.84
C GLN A 121 -13.43 4.87 0.76
N ALA A 122 -13.32 3.61 1.17
CA ALA A 122 -14.44 2.69 1.19
C ALA A 122 -15.53 3.08 2.21
N LEU A 123 -15.12 3.73 3.30
CA LEU A 123 -15.97 4.13 4.41
C LEU A 123 -16.32 5.63 4.41
N ASP A 124 -16.04 6.35 3.31
CA ASP A 124 -16.47 7.73 3.14
C ASP A 124 -18.00 7.77 3.06
N ARG A 125 -18.62 8.62 3.88
CA ARG A 125 -20.08 8.73 3.97
C ARG A 125 -20.68 9.57 2.85
N GLU A 126 -19.88 10.45 2.25
CA GLU A 126 -20.30 11.32 1.16
C GLU A 126 -20.04 10.68 -0.20
N ALA A 127 -18.96 9.90 -0.32
CA ALA A 127 -18.58 9.24 -1.56
C ALA A 127 -17.94 7.85 -1.31
N PRO A 128 -18.72 6.84 -0.86
CA PRO A 128 -18.19 5.53 -0.53
C PRO A 128 -17.66 4.82 -1.78
N ASN A 129 -16.45 4.26 -1.69
CA ASN A 129 -15.84 3.51 -2.78
C ASN A 129 -15.87 1.99 -2.53
N THR A 130 -16.84 1.31 -3.11
CA THR A 130 -17.03 -0.14 -2.94
C THR A 130 -15.91 -0.97 -3.56
N ASP A 131 -15.22 -0.48 -4.59
CA ASP A 131 -14.08 -1.20 -5.17
C ASP A 131 -12.91 -1.21 -4.18
N ARG A 132 -12.65 -0.07 -3.52
CA ARG A 132 -11.63 0.04 -2.47
C ARG A 132 -11.95 -0.81 -1.25
N TRP A 133 -13.22 -1.08 -0.96
CA TRP A 133 -13.62 -1.97 0.13
C TRP A 133 -13.03 -3.37 -0.04
N TRP A 134 -13.18 -3.97 -1.22
CA TRP A 134 -12.70 -5.33 -1.49
C TRP A 134 -11.19 -5.44 -1.32
N LEU A 135 -10.45 -4.43 -1.79
CA LEU A 135 -8.99 -4.39 -1.65
C LEU A 135 -8.58 -4.22 -0.19
N ALA A 136 -9.20 -3.29 0.52
CA ALA A 136 -8.86 -2.97 1.90
C ALA A 136 -9.16 -4.12 2.86
N VAL A 137 -10.33 -4.74 2.77
CA VAL A 137 -10.71 -5.87 3.63
C VAL A 137 -9.83 -7.09 3.37
N SER A 138 -9.52 -7.38 2.10
CA SER A 138 -8.59 -8.45 1.75
C SER A 138 -7.22 -8.20 2.35
N LEU A 139 -6.68 -6.99 2.24
CA LEU A 139 -5.40 -6.65 2.87
C LEU A 139 -5.45 -6.76 4.39
N LEU A 140 -6.49 -6.22 5.04
CA LEU A 140 -6.66 -6.32 6.49
C LEU A 140 -6.67 -7.76 6.97
N ASN A 141 -7.41 -8.64 6.28
CA ASN A 141 -7.48 -10.06 6.62
C ASN A 141 -6.13 -10.76 6.46
N GLY A 142 -5.34 -10.40 5.45
CA GLY A 142 -4.07 -11.06 5.16
C GLY A 142 -2.82 -10.48 5.83
N LEU A 143 -2.94 -9.29 6.41
CA LEU A 143 -1.91 -8.64 7.24
C LEU A 143 -2.03 -8.98 8.73
N ALA A 144 -3.19 -9.48 9.17
CA ALA A 144 -3.48 -9.85 10.55
C ALA A 144 -2.70 -11.09 11.03
#